data_AF-A0A1F6ESF2-F1
#
_entry.id   AF-A0A1F6ESF2-F1
#
_cell.length_a   1.000
_cell.length_b   1.000
_cell.length_c   1.000
_cell.angle_alpha   90.00
_cell.angle_beta   90.00
_cell.angle_gamma   90.00
#
_symmetry.space_group_name_H-M   'P 1'
#
loop_
_entity.id
_entity.type
_entity.pdbx_description
1 polymer ?
#
loop_
_entity_poly.entity_id
_entity_poly.type
_entity_poly.pdbx_seq_one_letter_code
_entity_poly.pdbx_strand_id
1 'polypeptide(L)'
;MAADYNSNLIVELYSTSDVGKATRICDEMVSIGDPVFPRQIYEAYKKFKHTHISHSFVLDLTNFKTRDANEILEEIARETFRGADISMMLDHLIEVEYFHPEVVRKVRGLFEEEVASGETYDYDIDRYVTYLQKAGEETTVLENLLKTCFEDDRQSIGARKVALRKLLRLKPGEYIKFYYENYETIESKKMEVILVEEISTWHGGIVPSFHKKILDIGSERAKEILTKEQTKKIKEEKDKEIKEQKVLHAEYETSDIIAEIAELRSRINKIAIFDQRFGFPILTSSEEIYQQGRPARDKATLRGYCMVLRSLLGGFDERITQYEISEEKAIVLIPDLKDPKGSINKFHLFLLDKNIKVDDGLFGLRSINRIITKFAAHTDEETKPELIKLLEAEDLLDVYKEDNWSKLHREILLRYKTVLERLLTVLITKSP
;
A
#
# COMPACT_ATOMS: atom_id res chain seq x y z
N MET A 1 1.60 4.52 49.83
CA MET A 1 2.29 3.25 50.19
C MET A 1 3.47 2.95 49.29
N ALA A 2 3.31 2.61 48.00
CA ALA A 2 4.48 2.38 47.12
C ALA A 2 5.36 3.64 46.93
N ALA A 3 4.74 4.81 46.73
CA ALA A 3 5.47 6.08 46.55
C ALA A 3 6.27 6.53 47.80
N ASP A 4 5.74 6.30 49.00
CA ASP A 4 6.40 6.68 50.26
C ASP A 4 7.60 5.77 50.53
N TYR A 5 7.45 4.47 50.24
CA TYR A 5 8.53 3.49 50.35
C TYR A 5 9.68 3.81 49.37
N ASN A 6 9.34 4.07 48.11
CA ASN A 6 10.32 4.42 47.08
C ASN A 6 11.05 5.73 47.42
N SER A 7 10.33 6.72 47.94
CA SER A 7 10.93 7.98 48.41
C SER A 7 11.90 7.76 49.58
N ASN A 8 11.56 6.89 50.53
CA ASN A 8 12.45 6.55 51.65
C ASN A 8 13.72 5.84 51.19
N LEU A 9 13.61 4.89 50.26
CA LEU A 9 14.78 4.24 49.66
C LEU A 9 15.72 5.25 48.98
N ILE A 10 15.17 6.23 48.26
CA ILE A 10 15.96 7.30 47.62
C ILE A 10 16.69 8.14 48.68
N VAL A 11 15.98 8.56 49.73
CA VAL A 11 16.58 9.35 50.82
C VAL A 11 17.69 8.56 51.53
N GLU A 12 17.46 7.28 51.77
CA GLU A 12 18.44 6.40 52.41
C GLU A 12 19.69 6.21 51.53
N LEU A 13 19.52 6.09 50.21
CA LEU A 13 20.62 5.98 49.26
C LEU A 13 21.49 7.25 49.21
N TYR A 14 20.89 8.43 49.25
CA TYR A 14 21.65 9.69 49.24
C TYR A 14 22.34 9.99 50.59
N SER A 15 21.75 9.54 51.70
CA SER A 15 22.26 9.79 53.05
C SER A 15 23.32 8.79 53.50
N THR A 16 23.41 7.60 52.88
CA THR A 16 24.46 6.64 53.23
C THR A 16 25.84 7.08 52.74
N SER A 17 26.87 6.75 53.52
CA SER A 17 28.29 6.76 53.14
C SER A 17 28.89 5.35 53.14
N ASP A 18 28.11 4.35 53.54
CA ASP A 18 28.51 2.94 53.58
C ASP A 18 28.19 2.28 52.24
N VAL A 19 29.24 1.71 51.62
CA VAL A 19 29.22 1.02 50.33
C VAL A 19 28.24 -0.17 50.37
N GLY A 20 28.35 -1.05 51.37
CA GLY A 20 27.51 -2.25 51.47
C GLY A 20 26.04 -1.95 51.77
N LYS A 21 25.75 -0.81 52.39
CA LYS A 21 24.38 -0.30 52.58
C LYS A 21 23.82 0.29 51.28
N ALA A 22 24.60 1.10 50.57
CA ALA A 22 24.22 1.62 49.25
C ALA A 22 23.91 0.47 48.28
N THR A 23 24.75 -0.57 48.30
CA THR A 23 24.58 -1.81 47.54
C THR A 23 23.20 -2.43 47.76
N ARG A 24 22.85 -2.75 49.02
CA ARG A 24 21.55 -3.36 49.37
C ARG A 24 20.34 -2.52 48.94
N ILE A 25 20.44 -1.20 49.07
CA ILE A 25 19.34 -0.29 48.68
C ILE A 25 19.16 -0.29 47.16
N CYS A 26 20.25 -0.27 46.39
CA CYS A 26 20.18 -0.35 44.93
C CYS A 26 19.59 -1.69 44.44
N ASP A 27 19.98 -2.82 45.04
CA ASP A 27 19.39 -4.13 44.72
C ASP A 27 17.88 -4.16 44.93
N GLU A 28 17.42 -3.54 46.01
CA GLU A 28 16.01 -3.44 46.31
C GLU A 28 15.27 -2.54 45.31
N MET A 29 15.83 -1.37 44.98
CA MET A 29 15.27 -0.49 43.94
C MET A 29 15.15 -1.20 42.58
N VAL A 30 16.18 -1.94 42.20
CA VAL A 30 16.18 -2.76 40.98
C VAL A 30 15.09 -3.82 41.03
N SER A 31 14.94 -4.53 42.15
CA SER A 31 13.90 -5.55 42.31
C SER A 31 12.49 -4.98 42.23
N ILE A 32 12.30 -3.73 42.66
CA ILE A 32 11.00 -3.04 42.57
C ILE A 32 10.73 -2.60 41.13
N GLY A 33 11.76 -2.15 40.39
CA GLY A 33 11.66 -1.78 38.98
C GLY A 33 10.85 -0.51 38.72
N ASP A 34 10.76 0.40 39.69
CA ASP A 34 10.03 1.66 39.52
C ASP A 34 10.84 2.62 38.61
N PRO A 35 10.21 3.25 37.60
CA PRO A 35 10.88 4.20 36.69
C PRO A 35 11.52 5.42 37.38
N VAL A 36 11.19 5.67 38.65
CA VAL A 36 11.81 6.76 39.42
C VAL A 36 13.25 6.46 39.82
N PHE A 37 13.71 5.21 39.83
CA PHE A 37 15.00 4.79 40.41
C PHE A 37 16.25 4.81 39.51
N PRO A 38 16.19 4.61 38.17
CA PRO A 38 17.38 4.46 37.34
C PRO A 38 18.41 5.59 37.51
N ARG A 39 17.94 6.84 37.66
CA ARG A 39 18.84 8.00 37.83
C ARG A 39 19.56 7.99 39.18
N GLN A 40 18.93 7.51 40.23
CA GLN A 40 19.42 7.52 41.60
C GLN A 40 20.43 6.40 41.77
N ILE A 41 20.14 5.24 41.19
CA ILE A 41 21.10 4.12 41.08
C ILE A 41 22.33 4.58 40.28
N TYR A 42 22.13 5.32 39.18
CA TYR A 42 23.20 5.90 38.39
C TYR A 42 24.10 6.89 39.18
N GLU A 43 23.50 7.84 39.91
CA GLU A 43 24.25 8.77 40.76
C GLU A 43 25.00 8.05 41.90
N ALA A 44 24.38 7.03 42.49
CA ALA A 44 25.02 6.22 43.53
C ALA A 44 26.23 5.44 42.99
N TYR A 45 26.14 4.87 41.78
CA TYR A 45 27.25 4.19 41.13
C TYR A 45 28.46 5.14 40.94
N LYS A 46 28.22 6.38 40.51
CA LYS A 46 29.29 7.40 40.38
C LYS A 46 29.97 7.71 41.71
N LYS A 47 29.20 7.77 42.80
CA LYS A 47 29.70 8.06 44.15
C LYS A 47 30.49 6.90 44.75
N PHE A 48 30.06 5.67 44.48
CA PHE A 48 30.60 4.47 45.10
C PHE A 48 31.09 3.47 44.05
N LYS A 49 31.99 3.89 43.16
CA LYS A 49 32.53 3.04 42.09
C LYS A 49 32.73 1.59 42.54
N HIS A 50 32.23 0.65 41.74
CA HIS A 50 32.21 -0.81 42.00
C HIS A 50 31.16 -1.32 43.02
N THR A 51 30.18 -0.53 43.47
CA THR A 51 29.12 -1.00 44.40
C THR A 51 28.11 -1.99 43.83
N HIS A 52 27.86 -1.97 42.52
CA HIS A 52 26.99 -2.93 41.84
C HIS A 52 27.19 -2.90 40.33
N ILE A 53 27.27 -4.10 39.74
CA ILE A 53 26.92 -4.35 38.35
C ILE A 53 25.87 -5.46 38.44
N SER A 54 24.59 -5.10 38.44
CA SER A 54 23.51 -6.07 38.24
C SER A 54 23.05 -5.97 36.78
N HIS A 55 22.56 -7.07 36.22
CA HIS A 55 22.05 -7.12 34.84
C HIS A 55 21.03 -5.99 34.57
N SER A 56 20.15 -5.71 35.53
CA SER A 56 19.15 -4.64 35.44
C SER A 56 19.78 -3.24 35.47
N PHE A 57 20.83 -3.03 36.27
CA PHE A 57 21.56 -1.75 36.27
C PHE A 57 22.25 -1.51 34.94
N VAL A 58 22.87 -2.55 34.36
CA VAL A 58 23.47 -2.48 33.03
C VAL A 58 22.42 -2.11 31.97
N LEU A 59 21.24 -2.73 32.03
CA LEU A 59 20.12 -2.41 31.14
C LEU A 59 19.61 -0.97 31.33
N ASP A 60 19.53 -0.48 32.57
CA ASP A 60 19.14 0.90 32.83
C ASP A 60 20.17 1.89 32.29
N LEU A 61 21.46 1.58 32.42
CA LEU A 61 22.57 2.37 31.89
C LEU A 61 22.49 2.56 30.38
N THR A 62 22.14 1.53 29.61
CA THR A 62 22.05 1.63 28.14
C THR A 62 20.96 2.60 27.67
N ASN A 63 20.01 2.97 28.54
CA ASN A 63 18.98 3.96 28.26
C ASN A 63 19.45 5.42 28.45
N PHE A 64 20.55 5.65 29.15
CA PHE A 64 21.09 7.00 29.36
C PHE A 64 21.97 7.41 28.18
N LYS A 65 21.55 8.47 27.46
CA LYS A 65 22.29 9.00 26.30
C LYS A 65 23.41 9.97 26.67
N THR A 66 24.00 9.82 27.85
CA THR A 66 25.03 10.73 28.36
C THR A 66 26.41 10.13 28.19
N ARG A 67 27.42 10.98 27.94
CA ARG A 67 28.80 10.54 27.69
C ARG A 67 29.37 9.74 28.86
N ASP A 68 29.07 10.16 30.08
CA ASP A 68 29.49 9.50 31.32
C ASP A 68 28.87 8.10 31.47
N ALA A 69 27.62 7.89 31.05
CA ALA A 69 26.99 6.57 31.04
C ALA A 69 27.67 5.61 30.04
N ASN A 70 28.03 6.10 28.85
CA ASN A 70 28.79 5.33 27.86
C ASN A 70 30.17 4.93 28.41
N GLU A 71 30.92 5.86 29.00
CA GLU A 71 32.23 5.58 29.60
C GLU A 71 32.14 4.50 30.70
N ILE A 72 31.08 4.51 31.50
CA ILE A 72 30.80 3.49 32.51
C ILE A 72 30.48 2.13 31.87
N LEU A 73 29.65 2.08 30.83
CA LEU A 73 29.32 0.84 30.11
C LEU A 73 30.57 0.23 29.45
N GLU A 74 31.45 1.06 28.88
CA GLU A 74 32.73 0.62 28.31
C GLU A 74 33.70 0.06 29.37
N GLU A 75 33.73 0.65 30.57
CA GLU A 75 34.46 0.14 31.74
C GLU A 75 33.89 -1.23 32.17
N ILE A 76 32.57 -1.32 32.37
CA ILE A 76 31.88 -2.56 32.75
C ILE A 76 32.13 -3.66 31.72
N ALA A 77 32.01 -3.40 30.42
CA ALA A 77 32.25 -4.39 29.37
C ALA A 77 33.69 -4.98 29.42
N ARG A 78 34.68 -4.14 29.77
CA ARG A 78 36.07 -4.57 29.92
C ARG A 78 36.34 -5.34 31.21
N GLU A 79 35.66 -5.01 32.31
CA GLU A 79 35.96 -5.58 33.62
C GLU A 79 35.09 -6.78 33.99
N THR A 80 33.84 -6.85 33.52
CA THR A 80 32.92 -7.93 33.94
C THR A 80 33.35 -9.30 33.39
N PHE A 81 33.12 -10.34 34.21
CA PHE A 81 33.24 -11.75 33.82
C PHE A 81 31.87 -12.41 33.62
N ARG A 82 30.78 -11.68 33.85
CA ARG A 82 29.42 -12.21 33.74
C ARG A 82 28.97 -12.09 32.28
N GLY A 83 28.72 -13.24 31.66
CA GLY A 83 28.30 -13.29 30.26
C GLY A 83 27.04 -12.49 29.98
N ALA A 84 26.00 -12.68 30.79
CA ALA A 84 24.72 -12.02 30.59
C ALA A 84 24.79 -10.48 30.73
N ASP A 85 25.71 -9.90 31.51
CA ASP A 85 25.92 -8.45 31.54
C ASP A 85 26.44 -7.96 30.18
N ILE A 86 27.38 -8.70 29.57
CA ILE A 86 27.95 -8.39 28.25
C ILE A 86 26.87 -8.50 27.17
N SER A 87 26.08 -9.58 27.17
CA SER A 87 25.03 -9.82 26.18
C SER A 87 23.96 -8.73 26.18
N MET A 88 23.63 -8.17 27.35
CA MET A 88 22.67 -7.06 27.50
C MET A 88 23.18 -5.73 26.96
N MET A 89 24.50 -5.53 26.86
CA MET A 89 25.09 -4.28 26.37
C MET A 89 25.34 -4.29 24.85
N LEU A 90 25.30 -5.44 24.17
CA LEU A 90 25.75 -5.56 22.79
C LEU A 90 25.08 -4.57 21.83
N ASP A 91 23.76 -4.38 21.94
CA ASP A 91 23.02 -3.44 21.10
C ASP A 91 23.53 -2.00 21.30
N HIS A 92 23.81 -1.61 22.54
CA HIS A 92 24.37 -0.30 22.87
C HIS A 92 25.81 -0.16 22.39
N LEU A 93 26.66 -1.17 22.63
CA LEU A 93 28.06 -1.13 22.16
C LEU A 93 28.14 -1.06 20.63
N ILE A 94 27.20 -1.70 19.92
CA ILE A 94 27.03 -1.54 18.47
C ILE A 94 26.65 -0.11 18.09
N GLU A 95 25.74 0.53 18.84
CA GLU A 95 25.27 1.89 18.58
C GLU A 95 26.39 2.92 18.75
N VAL A 96 27.22 2.77 19.78
CA VAL A 96 28.36 3.67 20.06
C VAL A 96 29.65 3.27 19.35
N GLU A 97 29.61 2.25 18.48
CA GLU A 97 30.75 1.73 17.72
C GLU A 97 31.95 1.31 18.60
N TYR A 98 31.66 0.76 19.78
CA TYR A 98 32.71 0.32 20.71
C TYR A 98 33.12 -1.12 20.45
N PHE A 99 34.28 -1.31 19.82
CA PHE A 99 34.82 -2.62 19.41
C PHE A 99 36.19 -2.92 20.02
N HIS A 100 36.34 -2.74 21.34
CA HIS A 100 37.61 -2.99 22.02
C HIS A 100 38.03 -4.48 21.93
N PRO A 101 39.28 -4.82 21.58
CA PRO A 101 39.70 -6.21 21.30
C PRO A 101 39.43 -7.21 22.43
N GLU A 102 39.56 -6.78 23.68
CA GLU A 102 39.25 -7.63 24.85
C GLU A 102 37.76 -7.94 24.95
N VAL A 103 36.90 -6.97 24.66
CA VAL A 103 35.44 -7.15 24.67
C VAL A 103 35.03 -8.04 23.50
N VAL A 104 35.58 -7.81 22.30
CA VAL A 104 35.36 -8.69 21.13
C VAL A 104 35.70 -10.15 21.47
N ARG A 105 36.86 -10.39 22.10
CA ARG A 105 37.27 -11.74 22.54
C ARG A 105 36.30 -12.35 23.54
N LYS A 106 35.80 -11.57 24.51
CA LYS A 106 34.81 -12.04 25.48
C LYS A 106 33.49 -12.41 24.80
N VAL A 107 32.98 -11.53 23.93
CA VAL A 107 31.74 -11.76 23.18
C VAL A 107 31.85 -13.03 22.33
N ARG A 108 33.00 -13.25 21.67
CA ARG A 108 33.26 -14.49 20.94
C ARG A 108 33.27 -15.71 21.87
N GLY A 109 33.97 -15.62 23.01
CA GLY A 109 34.03 -16.71 23.99
C GLY A 109 32.67 -17.07 24.58
N LEU A 110 31.82 -16.07 24.83
CA LEU A 110 30.44 -16.27 25.27
C LEU A 110 29.62 -17.00 24.20
N PHE A 111 29.74 -16.56 22.95
CA PHE A 111 29.03 -17.22 21.85
C PHE A 111 29.50 -18.66 21.67
N GLU A 112 30.81 -18.93 21.78
CA GLU A 112 31.40 -20.28 21.77
C GLU A 112 30.84 -21.15 22.91
N GLU A 113 30.82 -20.64 24.13
CA GLU A 113 30.34 -21.33 25.33
C GLU A 113 28.85 -21.67 25.22
N GLU A 114 28.03 -20.70 24.84
CA GLU A 114 26.59 -20.90 24.66
C GLU A 114 26.30 -21.93 23.56
N VAL A 115 26.97 -21.82 22.42
CA VAL A 115 26.83 -22.79 21.33
C VAL A 115 27.23 -24.19 21.77
N ALA A 116 28.31 -24.33 22.54
CA ALA A 116 28.77 -25.63 23.06
C ALA A 116 27.83 -26.24 24.13
N SER A 117 27.24 -25.39 24.98
CA SER A 117 26.33 -25.79 26.05
C SER A 117 25.04 -26.43 25.51
N GLY A 118 24.54 -25.95 24.37
CA GLY A 118 23.25 -26.35 23.81
C GLY A 118 22.08 -25.48 24.30
N GLU A 119 22.30 -24.49 25.16
CA GLU A 119 21.25 -23.69 25.81
C GLU A 119 21.12 -22.26 25.24
N THR A 120 21.43 -22.06 23.95
CA THR A 120 21.37 -20.72 23.33
C THR A 120 19.93 -20.33 22.97
N TYR A 121 19.59 -19.08 23.24
CA TYR A 121 18.31 -18.48 22.84
C TYR A 121 18.43 -17.73 21.50
N ASP A 122 17.29 -17.51 20.84
CA ASP A 122 17.22 -16.92 19.50
C ASP A 122 17.71 -15.46 19.45
N TYR A 123 17.37 -14.66 20.46
CA TYR A 123 17.75 -13.26 20.57
C TYR A 123 19.26 -13.05 20.80
N ASP A 124 19.94 -14.01 21.43
CA ASP A 124 21.37 -13.91 21.74
C ASP A 124 22.24 -14.06 20.49
N ILE A 125 21.89 -14.99 19.59
CA ILE A 125 22.65 -15.24 18.35
C ILE A 125 22.67 -14.01 17.44
N ASP A 126 21.53 -13.36 17.26
CA ASP A 126 21.46 -12.19 16.38
C ASP A 126 22.37 -11.06 16.88
N ARG A 127 22.39 -10.84 18.20
CA ARG A 127 23.23 -9.84 18.87
C ARG A 127 24.71 -10.18 18.76
N TYR A 128 25.11 -11.40 19.11
CA TYR A 128 26.50 -11.84 19.03
C TYR A 128 27.05 -11.72 17.62
N VAL A 129 26.33 -12.25 16.64
CA VAL A 129 26.77 -12.21 15.23
C VAL A 129 26.88 -10.78 14.74
N THR A 130 25.89 -9.93 15.04
CA THR A 130 25.89 -8.53 14.58
C THR A 130 27.04 -7.73 15.20
N TYR A 131 27.31 -7.91 16.49
CA TYR A 131 28.44 -7.25 17.17
C TYR A 131 29.77 -7.70 16.57
N LEU A 132 30.01 -9.01 16.46
CA LEU A 132 31.28 -9.56 15.96
C LEU A 132 31.52 -9.21 14.49
N GLN A 133 30.47 -9.19 13.65
CA GLN A 133 30.57 -8.72 12.26
C GLN A 133 31.01 -7.26 12.18
N LYS A 134 30.40 -6.38 12.98
CA LYS A 134 30.76 -4.95 13.01
C LYS A 134 32.16 -4.71 13.59
N ALA A 135 32.58 -5.55 14.54
CA ALA A 135 33.93 -5.53 15.09
C ALA A 135 35.01 -6.02 14.10
N GLY A 136 34.62 -6.60 12.95
CA GLY A 136 35.54 -7.10 11.94
C GLY A 136 36.09 -8.50 12.22
N GLU A 137 35.39 -9.32 13.00
CA GLU A 137 35.75 -10.73 13.21
C GLU A 137 35.76 -11.49 11.88
N GLU A 138 36.68 -12.44 11.73
CA GLU A 138 36.81 -13.23 10.50
C GLU A 138 35.51 -14.00 10.19
N THR A 139 35.04 -13.90 8.95
CA THR A 139 33.81 -14.57 8.51
C THR A 139 33.85 -16.09 8.76
N THR A 140 35.01 -16.72 8.65
CA THR A 140 35.24 -18.16 8.90
C THR A 140 34.92 -18.56 10.35
N VAL A 141 35.23 -17.70 11.32
CA VAL A 141 34.92 -17.94 12.74
C VAL A 141 33.40 -17.92 12.94
N LEU A 142 32.73 -16.90 12.40
CA LEU A 142 31.28 -16.76 12.49
C LEU A 142 30.55 -17.91 11.78
N GLU A 143 31.04 -18.32 10.61
CA GLU A 143 30.50 -19.44 9.85
C GLU A 143 30.53 -20.73 10.66
N ASN A 144 31.64 -21.04 11.32
CA ASN A 144 31.77 -22.24 12.15
C ASN A 144 30.77 -22.22 13.32
N LEU A 145 30.68 -21.10 14.05
CA LEU A 145 29.76 -20.98 15.19
C LEU A 145 28.28 -21.11 14.77
N LEU A 146 27.91 -20.45 13.67
CA LEU A 146 26.55 -20.52 13.15
C LEU A 146 26.20 -21.91 12.64
N LYS A 147 27.14 -22.58 11.97
CA LYS A 147 26.98 -23.96 11.53
C LYS A 147 26.80 -24.90 12.72
N THR A 148 27.67 -24.82 13.73
CA THR A 148 27.55 -25.65 14.94
C THR A 148 26.24 -25.40 15.66
N CYS A 149 25.82 -24.14 15.80
CA CYS A 149 24.54 -23.81 16.40
C CYS A 149 23.34 -24.40 15.64
N PHE A 150 23.34 -24.30 14.31
CA PHE A 150 22.27 -24.86 13.49
C PHE A 150 22.23 -26.40 13.54
N GLU A 151 23.41 -27.03 13.58
CA GLU A 151 23.55 -28.48 13.50
C GLU A 151 23.32 -29.19 14.84
N ASP A 152 23.42 -28.51 15.97
CA ASP A 152 23.21 -29.08 17.31
C ASP A 152 21.71 -29.19 17.66
N ASP A 153 21.25 -30.41 17.93
CA ASP A 153 19.86 -30.70 18.31
C ASP A 153 19.50 -30.32 19.76
N ARG A 154 20.50 -30.01 20.59
CA ARG A 154 20.28 -29.45 21.94
C ARG A 154 19.78 -28.01 21.89
N GLN A 155 20.16 -27.28 20.84
CA GLN A 155 19.82 -25.87 20.65
C GLN A 155 18.32 -25.67 20.40
N SER A 156 17.81 -24.51 20.84
CA SER A 156 16.40 -24.15 20.62
C SER A 156 16.08 -24.02 19.13
N ILE A 157 14.84 -24.33 18.74
CA ILE A 157 14.39 -24.19 17.33
C ILE A 157 14.59 -22.76 16.83
N GLY A 158 14.33 -21.76 17.68
CA GLY A 158 14.52 -20.34 17.36
C GLY A 158 15.99 -20.01 17.08
N ALA A 159 16.90 -20.42 17.98
CA ALA A 159 18.33 -20.25 17.82
C ALA A 159 18.84 -20.83 16.49
N ARG A 160 18.46 -22.08 16.21
CA ARG A 160 18.83 -22.78 14.97
C ARG A 160 18.33 -22.07 13.71
N LYS A 161 17.11 -21.52 13.72
CA LYS A 161 16.56 -20.70 12.62
C LYS A 161 17.39 -19.45 12.39
N VAL A 162 17.68 -18.69 13.45
CA VAL A 162 18.49 -17.46 13.36
C VAL A 162 19.90 -17.78 12.85
N ALA A 163 20.51 -18.85 13.37
CA ALA A 163 21.83 -19.30 12.95
C ALA A 163 21.86 -19.65 11.45
N LEU A 164 20.94 -20.48 10.97
CA LEU A 164 20.83 -20.82 9.55
C LEU A 164 20.60 -19.57 8.70
N ARG A 165 19.69 -18.68 9.11
CA ARG A 165 19.40 -17.45 8.36
C ARG A 165 20.63 -16.56 8.21
N LYS A 166 21.42 -16.40 9.27
CA LYS A 166 22.68 -15.64 9.24
C LYS A 166 23.73 -16.35 8.37
N LEU A 167 23.85 -17.67 8.49
CA LEU A 167 24.76 -18.48 7.67
C LEU A 167 24.47 -18.34 6.17
N LEU A 168 23.19 -18.47 5.79
CA LEU A 168 22.73 -18.27 4.41
C LEU A 168 22.95 -16.82 3.92
N ARG A 169 22.90 -15.82 4.80
CA ARG A 169 23.21 -14.43 4.43
C ARG A 169 24.70 -14.15 4.25
N LEU A 170 25.56 -14.85 5.00
CA LEU A 170 27.02 -14.71 4.88
C LEU A 170 27.50 -15.19 3.50
N LYS A 171 27.12 -16.40 3.10
CA LYS A 171 27.49 -16.99 1.80
C LYS A 171 26.32 -17.78 1.17
N PRO A 172 25.33 -17.10 0.57
CA PRO A 172 24.10 -17.75 0.10
C PRO A 172 24.34 -18.84 -0.94
N GLY A 173 25.17 -18.58 -1.94
CA GLY A 173 25.46 -19.56 -2.99
C GLY A 173 26.16 -20.82 -2.47
N GLU A 174 27.06 -20.67 -1.49
CA GLU A 174 27.82 -21.78 -0.92
C GLU A 174 26.94 -22.65 -0.03
N TYR A 175 26.23 -22.07 0.94
CA TYR A 175 25.45 -22.84 1.91
C TYR A 175 24.17 -23.42 1.33
N ILE A 176 23.48 -22.72 0.43
CA ILE A 176 22.32 -23.30 -0.27
C ILE A 176 22.76 -24.51 -1.09
N LYS A 177 23.90 -24.41 -1.79
CA LYS A 177 24.47 -25.54 -2.55
C LYS A 177 24.90 -26.68 -1.62
N PHE A 178 25.58 -26.37 -0.51
CA PHE A 178 25.99 -27.36 0.49
C PHE A 178 24.79 -28.17 1.00
N TYR A 179 23.71 -27.52 1.43
CA TYR A 179 22.53 -28.22 1.94
C TYR A 179 21.76 -28.94 0.83
N TYR A 180 21.76 -28.43 -0.40
CA TYR A 180 21.17 -29.12 -1.55
C TYR A 180 21.90 -30.43 -1.85
N GLU A 181 23.23 -30.39 -1.91
CA GLU A 181 24.08 -31.54 -2.20
C GLU A 181 24.00 -32.59 -1.09
N ASN A 182 23.93 -32.15 0.17
CA ASN A 182 23.89 -33.03 1.34
C ASN A 182 22.47 -33.32 1.85
N TYR A 183 21.42 -33.01 1.09
CA TYR A 183 20.03 -33.09 1.56
C TYR A 183 19.64 -34.48 2.10
N GLU A 184 20.13 -35.56 1.47
CA GLU A 184 19.85 -36.94 1.90
C GLU A 184 20.34 -37.24 3.32
N THR A 185 21.37 -36.52 3.78
CA THR A 185 21.91 -36.70 5.14
C THR A 185 21.12 -35.97 6.22
N ILE A 186 20.25 -35.05 5.82
CA ILE A 186 19.44 -34.20 6.71
C ILE A 186 17.95 -34.53 6.62
N GLU A 187 17.52 -35.28 5.60
CA GLU A 187 16.16 -35.80 5.46
C GLU A 187 15.67 -36.47 6.76
N SER A 188 14.40 -36.24 7.11
CA SER A 188 13.74 -36.82 8.28
C SER A 188 14.32 -36.43 9.64
N LYS A 189 15.19 -35.41 9.69
CA LYS A 189 15.68 -34.81 10.94
C LYS A 189 14.93 -33.51 11.27
N LYS A 190 14.99 -33.09 12.54
CA LYS A 190 14.47 -31.77 12.97
C LYS A 190 15.07 -30.62 12.15
N MET A 191 16.32 -30.77 11.76
CA MET A 191 17.05 -29.83 10.91
C MET A 191 16.39 -29.60 9.54
N GLU A 192 15.78 -30.63 8.95
CA GLU A 192 15.10 -30.54 7.66
C GLU A 192 13.97 -29.52 7.71
N VAL A 193 13.13 -29.59 8.76
CA VAL A 193 11.99 -28.69 8.93
C VAL A 193 12.45 -27.24 8.98
N ILE A 194 13.49 -26.95 9.78
CA ILE A 194 14.06 -25.60 9.90
C ILE A 194 14.65 -25.14 8.56
N LEU A 195 15.39 -26.02 7.87
CA LEU A 195 15.97 -25.71 6.57
C LEU A 195 14.90 -25.37 5.54
N VAL A 196 13.84 -26.17 5.45
CA VAL A 196 12.77 -25.99 4.47
C VAL A 196 12.01 -24.69 4.72
N GLU A 197 11.72 -24.38 5.98
CA GLU A 197 11.11 -23.09 6.35
C GLU A 197 11.98 -21.91 5.88
N GLU A 198 13.27 -21.91 6.19
CA GLU A 198 14.14 -20.80 5.78
C GLU A 198 14.32 -20.76 4.26
N ILE A 199 14.62 -21.88 3.58
CA ILE A 199 14.83 -21.95 2.12
C ILE A 199 13.56 -21.63 1.32
N SER A 200 12.36 -21.81 1.88
CA SER A 200 11.09 -21.41 1.22
C SER A 200 10.97 -19.88 1.02
N THR A 201 11.73 -19.11 1.80
CA THR A 201 11.78 -17.64 1.72
C THR A 201 12.79 -17.12 0.70
N TRP A 202 13.67 -17.98 0.18
CA TRP A 202 14.67 -17.61 -0.82
C TRP A 202 14.16 -17.84 -2.26
N HIS A 203 14.77 -17.13 -3.21
CA HIS A 203 14.40 -17.19 -4.63
C HIS A 203 15.65 -17.18 -5.53
N GLY A 204 15.53 -17.83 -6.69
CA GLY A 204 16.59 -17.85 -7.72
C GLY A 204 17.64 -18.95 -7.51
N GLY A 205 18.59 -19.02 -8.45
CA GLY A 205 19.68 -20.00 -8.42
C GLY A 205 19.20 -21.45 -8.36
N ILE A 206 19.76 -22.24 -7.44
CA ILE A 206 19.42 -23.66 -7.23
C ILE A 206 18.16 -23.87 -6.38
N VAL A 207 17.59 -22.81 -5.80
CA VAL A 207 16.44 -22.91 -4.88
C VAL A 207 15.22 -23.61 -5.52
N PRO A 208 14.82 -23.36 -6.78
CA PRO A 208 13.72 -24.09 -7.41
C PRO A 208 14.01 -25.60 -7.53
N SER A 209 15.24 -25.97 -7.87
CA SER A 209 15.67 -27.38 -7.88
C SER A 209 15.68 -27.98 -6.48
N PHE A 210 16.03 -27.16 -5.47
CA PHE A 210 16.00 -27.59 -4.08
C PHE A 210 14.57 -27.85 -3.59
N HIS A 211 13.64 -26.93 -3.87
CA HIS A 211 12.22 -27.12 -3.60
C HIS A 211 11.69 -28.40 -4.26
N LYS A 212 12.08 -28.66 -5.52
CA LYS A 212 11.72 -29.91 -6.19
C LYS A 212 12.28 -31.14 -5.47
N LYS A 213 13.57 -31.11 -5.10
CA LYS A 213 14.21 -32.20 -4.35
C LYS A 213 13.50 -32.48 -3.03
N ILE A 214 13.10 -31.44 -2.28
CA ILE A 214 12.33 -31.57 -1.04
C ILE A 214 10.95 -32.21 -1.30
N LEU A 215 10.26 -31.83 -2.39
CA LEU A 215 8.97 -32.42 -2.75
C LEU A 215 9.09 -33.89 -3.15
N ASP A 216 10.18 -34.27 -3.82
CA ASP A 216 10.40 -35.62 -4.33
C ASP A 216 10.79 -36.59 -3.21
N ILE A 217 11.75 -36.22 -2.34
CA ILE A 217 12.36 -37.13 -1.35
C ILE A 217 12.30 -36.64 0.10
N GLY A 218 11.80 -35.43 0.38
CA GLY A 218 11.75 -34.91 1.75
C GLY A 218 10.74 -35.63 2.65
N SER A 219 10.80 -35.38 3.95
CA SER A 219 9.77 -35.86 4.89
C SER A 219 8.39 -35.26 4.59
N GLU A 220 7.32 -35.94 4.99
CA GLU A 220 5.94 -35.43 4.80
C GLU A 220 5.77 -34.03 5.40
N ARG A 221 6.41 -33.77 6.55
CA ARG A 221 6.35 -32.44 7.17
C ARG A 221 7.04 -31.37 6.33
N ALA A 222 8.18 -31.68 5.72
CA ALA A 222 8.88 -30.77 4.82
C ALA A 222 8.05 -30.48 3.56
N LYS A 223 7.43 -31.51 2.98
CA LYS A 223 6.51 -31.36 1.83
C LYS A 223 5.33 -30.46 2.18
N GLU A 224 4.66 -30.71 3.31
CA GLU A 224 3.53 -29.90 3.79
C GLU A 224 3.88 -28.42 3.90
N ILE A 225 5.03 -28.09 4.51
CA ILE A 225 5.48 -26.70 4.69
C ILE A 225 5.69 -26.04 3.34
N LEU A 226 6.40 -26.71 2.44
CA LEU A 226 6.71 -26.17 1.13
C LEU A 226 5.46 -26.00 0.26
N THR A 227 4.55 -26.97 0.25
CA THR A 227 3.26 -26.87 -0.46
C THR A 227 2.40 -25.75 0.10
N LYS A 228 2.37 -25.56 1.43
CA LYS A 228 1.61 -24.48 2.07
C LYS A 228 2.14 -23.10 1.67
N GLU A 229 3.46 -22.91 1.67
CA GLU A 229 4.09 -21.64 1.26
C GLU A 229 3.89 -21.36 -0.24
N GLN A 230 4.01 -22.38 -1.10
CA GLN A 230 3.71 -22.24 -2.53
C GLN A 230 2.24 -21.87 -2.79
N THR A 231 1.30 -22.52 -2.07
CA THR A 231 -0.14 -22.23 -2.20
C THR A 231 -0.47 -20.82 -1.71
N LYS A 232 0.16 -20.37 -0.62
CA LYS A 232 0.00 -19.01 -0.09
C LYS A 232 0.46 -17.96 -1.11
N LYS A 233 1.64 -18.13 -1.70
CA LYS A 233 2.16 -17.24 -2.75
C LYS A 233 1.22 -17.15 -3.97
N ILE A 234 0.74 -18.28 -4.47
CA ILE A 234 -0.22 -18.32 -5.59
C ILE A 234 -1.52 -17.56 -5.25
N LYS A 235 -2.01 -17.69 -4.01
CA LYS A 235 -3.21 -16.99 -3.56
C LYS A 235 -2.99 -15.48 -3.48
N GLU A 236 -1.86 -15.05 -2.90
CA GLU A 236 -1.50 -13.63 -2.78
C GLU A 236 -1.32 -12.96 -4.15
N GLU A 237 -0.70 -13.65 -5.12
CA GLU A 237 -0.57 -13.16 -6.49
C GLU A 237 -1.92 -13.00 -7.20
N LYS A 238 -2.81 -13.99 -7.08
CA LYS A 238 -4.17 -13.92 -7.63
C LYS A 238 -4.97 -12.76 -7.01
N ASP A 239 -4.89 -12.59 -5.70
CA ASP A 239 -5.59 -11.51 -5.01
C ASP A 239 -5.07 -10.12 -5.44
N LYS A 240 -3.77 -10.00 -5.74
CA LYS A 240 -3.16 -8.78 -6.28
C LYS A 240 -3.64 -8.49 -7.70
N GLU A 241 -3.65 -9.49 -8.57
CA GLU A 241 -4.12 -9.36 -9.95
C GLU A 241 -5.61 -8.95 -10.01
N ILE A 242 -6.47 -9.55 -9.17
CA ILE A 242 -7.88 -9.18 -9.06
C ILE A 242 -8.05 -7.73 -8.62
N LYS A 243 -7.22 -7.25 -7.67
CA LYS A 243 -7.25 -5.84 -7.24
C LYS A 243 -6.82 -4.90 -8.36
N GLU A 244 -5.75 -5.21 -9.09
CA GLU A 244 -5.26 -4.41 -10.21
C GLU A 244 -6.30 -4.31 -11.33
N GLN A 245 -6.96 -5.42 -11.68
CA GLN A 245 -8.05 -5.42 -12.66
C GLN A 245 -9.25 -4.58 -12.22
N LYS A 246 -9.63 -4.63 -10.94
CA LYS A 246 -10.70 -3.79 -10.39
C LYS A 246 -10.35 -2.30 -10.43
N VAL A 247 -9.09 -1.94 -10.16
CA VAL A 247 -8.61 -0.55 -10.24
C VAL A 247 -8.65 -0.05 -11.69
N LEU A 248 -8.16 -0.84 -12.64
CA LEU A 248 -8.20 -0.49 -14.07
C LEU A 248 -9.63 -0.33 -14.58
N HIS A 249 -10.54 -1.24 -14.22
CA HIS A 249 -11.95 -1.13 -14.59
C HIS A 249 -12.59 0.15 -14.02
N ALA A 250 -12.31 0.47 -12.75
CA ALA A 250 -12.77 1.71 -12.11
C ALA A 250 -12.08 2.99 -12.64
N GLU A 251 -11.02 2.89 -13.42
CA GLU A 251 -10.34 4.04 -14.05
C GLU A 251 -10.84 4.34 -15.46
N TYR A 252 -11.34 3.32 -16.19
CA TYR A 252 -11.72 3.44 -17.60
C TYR A 252 -13.15 2.99 -17.91
N GLU A 253 -14.01 2.85 -16.90
CA GLU A 253 -15.40 2.39 -17.04
C GLU A 253 -16.21 3.16 -18.11
N THR A 254 -15.89 4.43 -18.37
CA THR A 254 -16.57 5.26 -19.39
C THR A 254 -15.88 5.28 -20.75
N SER A 255 -14.66 4.75 -20.89
CA SER A 255 -13.86 4.83 -22.12
C SER A 255 -14.51 4.17 -23.33
N ASP A 256 -15.13 2.99 -23.15
CA ASP A 256 -15.82 2.30 -24.24
C ASP A 256 -17.00 3.12 -24.77
N ILE A 257 -17.79 3.71 -23.87
CA ILE A 257 -18.94 4.55 -24.23
C ILE A 257 -18.48 5.80 -24.99
N ILE A 258 -17.35 6.39 -24.58
CA ILE A 258 -16.74 7.55 -25.27
C ILE A 258 -16.26 7.19 -26.67
N ALA A 259 -15.62 6.03 -26.84
CA ALA A 259 -15.20 5.55 -28.15
C ALA A 259 -16.41 5.37 -29.10
N GLU A 260 -17.49 4.76 -28.60
CA GLU A 260 -18.73 4.59 -29.37
C GLU A 260 -19.40 5.92 -29.72
N ILE A 261 -19.45 6.89 -28.80
CA ILE A 261 -19.96 8.24 -29.07
C ILE A 261 -19.14 8.90 -30.18
N ALA A 262 -17.80 8.84 -30.10
CA ALA A 262 -16.92 9.42 -31.11
C ALA A 262 -17.13 8.77 -32.49
N GLU A 263 -17.28 7.44 -32.53
CA GLU A 263 -17.59 6.71 -33.77
C GLU A 263 -18.94 7.14 -34.36
N LEU A 264 -19.99 7.21 -33.54
CA LEU A 264 -21.34 7.62 -33.97
C LEU A 264 -21.32 9.05 -34.54
N ARG A 265 -20.65 10.00 -33.87
CA ARG A 265 -20.49 11.37 -34.39
C ARG A 265 -19.81 11.39 -35.75
N SER A 266 -18.73 10.62 -35.91
CA SER A 266 -18.00 10.49 -37.18
C SER A 266 -18.88 9.90 -38.29
N ARG A 267 -19.66 8.86 -37.98
CA ARG A 267 -20.58 8.21 -38.93
C ARG A 267 -21.72 9.13 -39.36
N ILE A 268 -22.34 9.85 -38.42
CA ILE A 268 -23.38 10.85 -38.69
C ILE A 268 -22.85 11.91 -39.67
N ASN A 269 -21.66 12.46 -39.41
CA ASN A 269 -21.07 13.47 -40.27
C ASN A 269 -20.74 12.93 -41.66
N LYS A 270 -20.18 11.70 -41.76
CA LYS A 270 -19.93 11.06 -43.04
C LYS A 270 -21.20 10.92 -43.87
N ILE A 271 -22.29 10.44 -43.26
CA ILE A 271 -23.57 10.28 -43.96
C ILE A 271 -24.14 11.64 -44.39
N ALA A 272 -24.12 12.63 -43.50
CA ALA A 272 -24.64 13.95 -43.79
C ALA A 272 -23.93 14.66 -44.95
N ILE A 273 -22.61 14.48 -45.09
CA ILE A 273 -21.82 15.03 -46.21
C ILE A 273 -22.31 14.49 -47.57
N PHE A 274 -22.67 13.21 -47.63
CA PHE A 274 -23.11 12.57 -48.87
C PHE A 274 -24.62 12.62 -49.10
N ASP A 275 -25.40 13.11 -48.13
CA ASP A 275 -26.84 13.26 -48.23
C ASP A 275 -27.20 14.60 -48.87
N GLN A 276 -27.94 14.54 -49.99
CA GLN A 276 -28.34 15.69 -50.80
C GLN A 276 -29.15 16.75 -50.04
N ARG A 277 -29.81 16.39 -48.93
CA ARG A 277 -30.56 17.33 -48.08
C ARG A 277 -29.66 18.27 -47.30
N PHE A 278 -28.43 17.83 -47.01
CA PHE A 278 -27.45 18.55 -46.21
C PHE A 278 -26.25 18.97 -47.05
N GLY A 279 -25.43 18.02 -47.52
CA GLY A 279 -24.19 18.27 -48.24
C GLY A 279 -23.02 18.72 -47.36
N PHE A 280 -23.10 18.49 -46.04
CA PHE A 280 -22.11 18.95 -45.07
C PHE A 280 -22.19 18.22 -43.71
N PRO A 281 -21.15 18.25 -42.85
CA PRO A 281 -21.21 17.62 -41.53
C PRO A 281 -22.22 18.32 -40.59
N ILE A 282 -23.03 17.56 -39.85
CA ILE A 282 -24.04 18.13 -38.94
C ILE A 282 -23.44 18.55 -37.59
N LEU A 283 -22.49 17.77 -37.09
CA LEU A 283 -21.86 17.94 -35.77
C LEU A 283 -20.45 18.51 -35.94
N THR A 284 -20.02 19.40 -35.04
CA THR A 284 -18.64 19.89 -35.05
C THR A 284 -17.65 18.77 -34.68
N SER A 285 -16.45 18.79 -35.26
CA SER A 285 -15.35 17.97 -34.77
C SER A 285 -14.90 18.47 -33.40
N SER A 286 -14.85 17.61 -32.40
CA SER A 286 -14.28 17.96 -31.09
C SER A 286 -13.63 16.73 -30.45
N GLU A 287 -12.35 16.87 -30.11
CA GLU A 287 -11.58 15.90 -29.32
C GLU A 287 -11.93 15.98 -27.82
N GLU A 288 -12.68 17.01 -27.40
CA GLU A 288 -13.02 17.23 -25.99
C GLU A 288 -13.86 16.09 -25.42
N ILE A 289 -14.54 15.29 -26.26
CA ILE A 289 -15.26 14.08 -25.82
C ILE A 289 -14.33 13.07 -25.15
N TYR A 290 -13.04 13.00 -25.55
CA TYR A 290 -12.07 12.08 -24.96
C TYR A 290 -11.67 12.48 -23.52
N GLN A 291 -11.94 13.71 -23.10
CA GLN A 291 -11.72 14.14 -21.70
C GLN A 291 -12.65 13.41 -20.71
N GLN A 292 -13.72 12.80 -21.21
CA GLN A 292 -14.74 12.05 -20.46
C GLN A 292 -14.39 10.56 -20.28
N GLY A 293 -13.22 10.12 -20.76
CA GLY A 293 -12.84 8.70 -20.76
C GLY A 293 -12.62 8.10 -19.37
N ARG A 294 -12.46 8.93 -18.34
CA ARG A 294 -12.41 8.53 -16.94
C ARG A 294 -13.76 8.78 -16.26
N PRO A 295 -14.20 7.93 -15.31
CA PRO A 295 -15.43 8.17 -14.58
C PRO A 295 -15.29 9.36 -13.63
N ALA A 296 -16.38 10.11 -13.43
CA ALA A 296 -16.39 11.22 -12.49
C ALA A 296 -16.50 10.68 -11.06
N ARG A 297 -15.39 10.66 -10.31
CA ARG A 297 -15.38 10.11 -8.95
C ARG A 297 -15.97 11.05 -7.89
N ASP A 298 -16.19 12.30 -8.26
CA ASP A 298 -16.73 13.33 -7.38
C ASP A 298 -17.60 14.33 -8.15
N LYS A 299 -18.37 15.11 -7.40
CA LYS A 299 -19.30 16.12 -7.94
C LYS A 299 -18.58 17.20 -8.77
N ALA A 300 -17.37 17.62 -8.40
CA ALA A 300 -16.64 18.67 -9.09
C ALA A 300 -16.15 18.18 -10.45
N THR A 301 -15.64 16.95 -10.51
CA THR A 301 -15.26 16.27 -11.75
C THR A 301 -16.47 16.07 -12.67
N LEU A 302 -17.60 15.59 -12.14
CA LEU A 302 -18.84 15.45 -12.92
C LEU A 302 -19.29 16.80 -13.50
N ARG A 303 -19.15 17.87 -12.73
CA ARG A 303 -19.49 19.22 -13.18
C ARG A 303 -18.59 19.69 -14.33
N GLY A 304 -17.27 19.51 -14.22
CA GLY A 304 -16.33 19.82 -15.31
C GLY A 304 -16.67 19.05 -16.58
N TYR A 305 -16.99 17.77 -16.43
CA TYR A 305 -17.48 16.92 -17.50
C TYR A 305 -18.80 17.40 -18.12
N CYS A 306 -19.77 17.82 -17.31
CA CYS A 306 -21.01 18.40 -17.82
C CYS A 306 -20.81 19.72 -18.58
N MET A 307 -19.82 20.54 -18.21
CA MET A 307 -19.46 21.75 -18.95
C MET A 307 -18.96 21.42 -20.36
N VAL A 308 -18.07 20.43 -20.48
CA VAL A 308 -17.56 19.96 -21.76
C VAL A 308 -18.68 19.33 -22.60
N LEU A 309 -19.51 18.46 -22.01
CA LEU A 309 -20.66 17.87 -22.70
C LEU A 309 -21.64 18.91 -23.21
N ARG A 310 -21.84 20.03 -22.49
CA ARG A 310 -22.74 21.11 -22.94
C ARG A 310 -22.26 21.74 -24.24
N SER A 311 -20.96 21.94 -24.40
CA SER A 311 -20.35 22.37 -25.66
C SER A 311 -20.61 21.34 -26.77
N LEU A 312 -20.39 20.06 -26.47
CA LEU A 312 -20.54 18.96 -27.43
C LEU A 312 -21.98 18.71 -27.91
N LEU A 313 -22.97 18.85 -27.02
CA LEU A 313 -24.40 18.70 -27.35
C LEU A 313 -24.94 19.86 -28.18
N GLY A 314 -24.44 21.07 -27.96
CA GLY A 314 -24.82 22.27 -28.70
C GLY A 314 -23.95 22.57 -29.92
N GLY A 315 -22.87 21.80 -30.12
CA GLY A 315 -21.87 21.95 -31.18
C GLY A 315 -22.35 21.40 -32.52
N PHE A 316 -23.19 22.17 -33.20
CA PHE A 316 -23.61 21.93 -34.58
C PHE A 316 -22.80 22.79 -35.54
N ASP A 317 -22.71 22.35 -36.79
CA ASP A 317 -22.05 23.11 -37.86
C ASP A 317 -22.65 24.52 -38.01
N GLU A 318 -21.82 25.48 -38.43
CA GLU A 318 -22.20 26.89 -38.54
C GLU A 318 -23.42 27.10 -39.43
N ARG A 319 -23.59 26.29 -40.48
CA ARG A 319 -24.75 26.37 -41.38
C ARG A 319 -26.07 26.03 -40.70
N ILE A 320 -26.03 25.24 -39.63
CA ILE A 320 -27.20 24.92 -38.79
C ILE A 320 -27.39 26.00 -37.73
N THR A 321 -26.31 26.44 -37.08
CA THR A 321 -26.41 27.44 -36.01
C THR A 321 -26.70 28.85 -36.53
N GLN A 322 -26.42 29.14 -37.79
CA GLN A 322 -26.78 30.36 -38.50
C GLN A 322 -28.02 30.19 -39.39
N TYR A 323 -28.68 29.02 -39.35
CA TYR A 323 -29.90 28.78 -40.12
C TYR A 323 -31.00 29.77 -39.71
N GLU A 324 -31.44 30.58 -40.67
CA GLU A 324 -32.53 31.54 -40.51
C GLU A 324 -33.81 31.00 -41.16
N ILE A 325 -34.90 31.00 -40.39
CA ILE A 325 -36.23 30.62 -40.81
C ILE A 325 -37.21 31.70 -40.36
N SER A 326 -38.20 32.02 -41.19
CA SER A 326 -39.21 33.00 -40.80
C SER A 326 -40.01 32.51 -39.59
N GLU A 327 -40.44 33.43 -38.74
CA GLU A 327 -41.20 33.13 -37.52
C GLU A 327 -42.49 32.37 -37.85
N GLU A 328 -43.17 32.76 -38.93
CA GLU A 328 -44.36 32.08 -39.46
C GLU A 328 -44.09 30.61 -39.79
N LYS A 329 -42.96 30.32 -40.46
CA LYS A 329 -42.59 28.95 -40.83
C LYS A 329 -42.11 28.15 -39.62
N ALA A 330 -41.44 28.79 -38.65
CA ALA A 330 -41.02 28.16 -37.41
C ALA A 330 -42.22 27.74 -36.55
N ILE A 331 -43.26 28.59 -36.44
CA ILE A 331 -44.51 28.29 -35.73
C ILE A 331 -45.28 27.15 -36.41
N VAL A 332 -45.27 27.09 -37.75
CA VAL A 332 -45.89 25.96 -38.48
C VAL A 332 -45.17 24.64 -38.18
N LEU A 333 -43.84 24.65 -38.11
CA LEU A 333 -43.06 23.45 -37.83
C LEU A 333 -43.11 23.04 -36.35
N ILE A 334 -43.16 24.02 -35.43
CA ILE A 334 -43.21 23.81 -33.97
C ILE A 334 -44.14 24.87 -33.34
N PRO A 335 -45.45 24.56 -33.19
CA PRO A 335 -46.46 25.53 -32.73
C PRO A 335 -46.19 26.17 -31.36
N ASP A 336 -45.51 25.44 -30.47
CA ASP A 336 -45.24 25.87 -29.09
C ASP A 336 -43.83 26.47 -28.88
N LEU A 337 -43.11 26.82 -29.94
CA LEU A 337 -41.72 27.29 -29.85
C LEU A 337 -41.62 28.72 -29.29
N LYS A 338 -41.36 28.83 -27.98
CA LYS A 338 -41.23 30.13 -27.29
C LYS A 338 -39.93 30.90 -27.56
N ASP A 339 -38.85 30.24 -28.04
CA ASP A 339 -37.57 30.88 -28.38
C ASP A 339 -36.79 30.07 -29.45
N PRO A 340 -36.73 30.53 -30.72
CA PRO A 340 -36.04 29.80 -31.80
C PRO A 340 -34.52 29.94 -31.79
N LYS A 341 -33.92 30.79 -30.93
CA LYS A 341 -32.51 31.19 -31.09
C LYS A 341 -31.47 30.17 -30.63
N GLY A 342 -31.83 29.27 -29.71
CA GLY A 342 -30.90 28.27 -29.16
C GLY A 342 -30.42 27.26 -30.21
N SER A 343 -29.16 26.81 -30.12
CA SER A 343 -28.55 25.92 -31.12
C SER A 343 -29.30 24.59 -31.31
N ILE A 344 -29.82 24.00 -30.23
CA ILE A 344 -30.67 22.79 -30.28
C ILE A 344 -32.01 23.08 -30.96
N ASN A 345 -32.61 24.26 -30.75
CA ASN A 345 -33.85 24.65 -31.41
C ASN A 345 -33.64 24.90 -32.90
N LYS A 346 -32.53 25.56 -33.28
CA LYS A 346 -32.14 25.73 -34.68
C LYS A 346 -31.90 24.39 -35.37
N PHE A 347 -31.23 23.46 -34.70
CA PHE A 347 -31.05 22.10 -35.22
C PHE A 347 -32.39 21.36 -35.39
N HIS A 348 -33.31 21.45 -34.43
CA HIS A 348 -34.65 20.86 -34.54
C HIS A 348 -35.41 21.42 -35.76
N LEU A 349 -35.47 22.75 -35.90
CA LEU A 349 -36.12 23.42 -37.03
C LEU A 349 -35.49 23.02 -38.36
N PHE A 350 -34.16 22.95 -38.41
CA PHE A 350 -33.41 22.54 -39.59
C PHE A 350 -33.75 21.11 -40.03
N LEU A 351 -33.82 20.15 -39.09
CA LEU A 351 -34.21 18.78 -39.42
C LEU A 351 -35.64 18.71 -39.96
N LEU A 352 -36.60 19.40 -39.32
CA LEU A 352 -37.99 19.42 -39.76
C LEU A 352 -38.13 20.05 -41.17
N ASP A 353 -37.42 21.14 -41.45
CA ASP A 353 -37.38 21.77 -42.78
C ASP A 353 -36.84 20.81 -43.87
N LYS A 354 -35.91 19.91 -43.50
CA LYS A 354 -35.40 18.84 -44.37
C LYS A 354 -36.30 17.60 -44.42
N ASN A 355 -37.54 17.71 -43.94
CA ASN A 355 -38.52 16.61 -43.85
C ASN A 355 -38.02 15.42 -43.03
N ILE A 356 -37.19 15.68 -42.01
CA ILE A 356 -36.69 14.64 -41.11
C ILE A 356 -37.58 14.62 -39.88
N LYS A 357 -38.29 13.50 -39.71
CA LYS A 357 -39.18 13.29 -38.56
C LYS A 357 -38.36 13.10 -37.29
N VAL A 358 -38.56 14.00 -36.34
CA VAL A 358 -37.99 13.94 -34.99
C VAL A 358 -39.09 14.20 -33.97
N ASP A 359 -38.93 13.68 -32.75
CA ASP A 359 -39.83 14.00 -31.64
C ASP A 359 -39.52 15.38 -31.04
N ASP A 360 -40.47 15.94 -30.27
CA ASP A 360 -40.30 17.25 -29.62
C ASP A 360 -39.12 17.27 -28.65
N GLY A 361 -38.75 16.12 -28.08
CA GLY A 361 -37.60 15.93 -27.19
C GLY A 361 -36.26 15.88 -27.93
N LEU A 362 -36.27 15.86 -29.26
CA LEU A 362 -35.14 15.58 -30.14
C LEU A 362 -34.36 14.34 -29.70
N PHE A 363 -35.07 13.21 -29.63
CA PHE A 363 -34.59 11.91 -29.17
C PHE A 363 -34.09 11.87 -27.72
N GLY A 364 -34.45 12.86 -26.91
CA GLY A 364 -33.97 13.03 -25.54
C GLY A 364 -32.83 14.06 -25.40
N LEU A 365 -32.34 14.66 -26.51
CA LEU A 365 -31.27 15.66 -26.46
C LEU A 365 -31.63 16.85 -25.58
N ARG A 366 -32.90 17.29 -25.60
CA ARG A 366 -33.36 18.40 -24.76
C ARG A 366 -33.25 18.08 -23.27
N SER A 367 -33.61 16.86 -22.87
CA SER A 367 -33.57 16.45 -21.47
C SER A 367 -32.13 16.37 -20.96
N ILE A 368 -31.25 15.71 -21.71
CA ILE A 368 -29.82 15.61 -21.36
C ILE A 368 -29.20 17.01 -21.28
N ASN A 369 -29.49 17.88 -22.26
CA ASN A 369 -28.98 19.25 -22.25
C ASN A 369 -29.44 20.03 -21.00
N ARG A 370 -30.69 19.84 -20.55
CA ARG A 370 -31.18 20.45 -19.29
C ARG A 370 -30.42 19.89 -18.08
N ILE A 371 -30.26 18.57 -18.00
CA ILE A 371 -29.54 17.90 -16.90
C ILE A 371 -28.09 18.44 -16.81
N ILE A 372 -27.33 18.38 -17.90
CA ILE A 372 -25.92 18.82 -17.89
C ILE A 372 -25.80 20.34 -17.68
N THR A 373 -26.75 21.14 -18.17
CA THR A 373 -26.75 22.59 -17.95
C THR A 373 -26.94 22.91 -16.47
N LYS A 374 -27.82 22.17 -15.78
CA LYS A 374 -28.03 22.32 -14.34
C LYS A 374 -26.86 21.80 -13.50
N PHE A 375 -26.16 20.75 -13.94
CA PHE A 375 -24.90 20.34 -13.30
C PHE A 375 -23.75 21.33 -13.55
N ALA A 376 -23.67 21.92 -14.75
CA ALA A 376 -22.63 22.86 -15.13
C ALA A 376 -22.78 24.23 -14.44
N ALA A 377 -24.02 24.70 -14.28
CA ALA A 377 -24.34 25.87 -13.47
C ALA A 377 -23.89 25.64 -12.02
N HIS A 378 -23.41 26.68 -11.33
CA HIS A 378 -23.13 26.59 -9.90
C HIS A 378 -24.41 26.08 -9.21
N THR A 379 -24.37 24.88 -8.63
CA THR A 379 -25.55 24.27 -7.96
C THR A 379 -25.73 24.96 -6.62
N ASP A 380 -26.27 26.16 -6.67
CA ASP A 380 -26.69 26.94 -5.51
C ASP A 380 -28.08 26.45 -5.07
N GLU A 381 -28.51 26.79 -3.85
CA GLU A 381 -29.80 26.34 -3.29
C GLU A 381 -31.02 26.58 -4.21
N GLU A 382 -30.95 27.59 -5.08
CA GLU A 382 -32.02 27.96 -6.02
C GLU A 382 -32.21 27.00 -7.20
N THR A 383 -31.14 26.36 -7.70
CA THR A 383 -31.19 25.48 -8.88
C THR A 383 -31.43 24.00 -8.54
N LYS A 384 -31.20 23.63 -7.29
CA LYS A 384 -31.30 22.27 -6.76
C LYS A 384 -32.71 21.67 -6.89
N PRO A 385 -33.82 22.39 -6.62
CA PRO A 385 -35.17 21.84 -6.77
C PRO A 385 -35.52 21.47 -8.22
N GLU A 386 -35.06 22.25 -9.20
CA GLU A 386 -35.30 21.95 -10.62
C GLU A 386 -34.43 20.78 -11.09
N LEU A 387 -33.18 20.69 -10.65
CA LEU A 387 -32.31 19.54 -10.94
C LEU A 387 -32.90 18.24 -10.38
N ILE A 388 -33.43 18.25 -9.15
CA ILE A 388 -34.06 17.07 -8.54
C ILE A 388 -35.24 16.59 -9.40
N LYS A 389 -36.13 17.50 -9.82
CA LYS A 389 -37.27 17.15 -10.68
C LYS A 389 -36.83 16.56 -12.02
N LEU A 390 -35.76 17.08 -12.61
CA LEU A 390 -35.20 16.56 -13.87
C LEU A 390 -34.60 15.17 -13.70
N LEU A 391 -33.87 14.93 -12.60
CA LEU A 391 -33.30 13.62 -12.30
C LEU A 391 -34.36 12.59 -11.96
N GLU A 392 -35.44 12.99 -11.29
CA GLU A 392 -36.60 12.13 -11.01
C GLU A 392 -37.32 11.70 -12.29
N ALA A 393 -37.56 12.65 -13.21
CA ALA A 393 -38.19 12.36 -14.50
C ALA A 393 -37.36 11.43 -15.41
N GLU A 394 -36.07 11.28 -15.12
CA GLU A 394 -35.12 10.48 -15.89
C GLU A 394 -34.59 9.27 -15.09
N ASP A 395 -35.21 8.90 -13.97
CA ASP A 395 -34.81 7.77 -13.13
C ASP A 395 -33.34 7.81 -12.65
N LEU A 396 -32.78 9.02 -12.49
CA LEU A 396 -31.39 9.25 -12.04
C LEU A 396 -31.30 9.78 -10.60
N LEU A 397 -32.45 10.04 -9.95
CA LEU A 397 -32.48 10.67 -8.63
C LEU A 397 -31.82 9.82 -7.54
N ASP A 398 -32.01 8.51 -7.56
CA ASP A 398 -31.46 7.62 -6.53
C ASP A 398 -29.93 7.53 -6.64
N VAL A 399 -29.41 7.43 -7.87
CA VAL A 399 -27.97 7.47 -8.14
C VAL A 399 -27.34 8.78 -7.65
N TYR A 400 -28.06 9.89 -7.82
CA TYR A 400 -27.63 11.20 -7.32
C TYR A 400 -27.65 11.30 -5.79
N LYS A 401 -28.66 10.74 -5.12
CA LYS A 401 -28.76 10.74 -3.65
C LYS A 401 -27.71 9.85 -2.98
N GLU A 402 -27.25 8.81 -3.66
CA GLU A 402 -26.19 7.91 -3.20
C GLU A 402 -24.77 8.48 -3.41
N ASP A 403 -24.64 9.72 -3.92
CA ASP A 403 -23.37 10.33 -4.31
C ASP A 403 -22.55 9.45 -5.29
N ASN A 404 -23.23 8.62 -6.09
CA ASN A 404 -22.58 7.73 -7.05
C ASN A 404 -22.32 8.48 -8.38
N TRP A 405 -21.37 9.42 -8.32
CA TRP A 405 -21.02 10.32 -9.42
C TRP A 405 -20.54 9.59 -10.67
N SER A 406 -19.83 8.46 -10.50
CA SER A 406 -19.32 7.65 -11.62
C SER A 406 -20.46 7.04 -12.41
N LYS A 407 -21.44 6.45 -11.71
CA LYS A 407 -22.63 5.88 -12.34
C LYS A 407 -23.48 6.96 -13.00
N LEU A 408 -23.66 8.10 -12.32
CA LEU A 408 -24.42 9.22 -12.89
C LEU A 408 -23.77 9.78 -14.16
N HIS A 409 -22.45 9.92 -14.17
CA HIS A 409 -21.67 10.30 -15.35
C HIS A 409 -21.90 9.32 -16.50
N ARG A 410 -21.76 8.02 -16.22
CA ARG A 410 -21.95 6.93 -17.19
C ARG A 410 -23.34 6.96 -17.82
N GLU A 411 -24.39 7.13 -17.01
CA GLU A 411 -25.77 7.19 -17.51
C GLU A 411 -26.02 8.43 -18.38
N ILE A 412 -25.44 9.58 -18.06
CA ILE A 412 -25.50 10.78 -18.91
C ILE A 412 -24.87 10.51 -20.28
N LEU A 413 -23.70 9.86 -20.31
CA LEU A 413 -23.01 9.50 -21.55
C LEU A 413 -23.81 8.48 -22.37
N LEU A 414 -24.38 7.45 -21.74
CA LEU A 414 -25.21 6.45 -22.41
C LEU A 414 -26.45 7.08 -23.06
N ARG A 415 -27.12 7.99 -22.36
CA ARG A 415 -28.26 8.73 -22.91
C ARG A 415 -27.84 9.54 -24.14
N TYR A 416 -26.65 10.16 -24.10
CA TYR A 416 -26.14 10.89 -25.25
C TYR A 416 -25.82 9.97 -26.43
N LYS A 417 -25.20 8.81 -26.17
CA LYS A 417 -25.00 7.75 -27.17
C LYS A 417 -26.32 7.38 -27.83
N THR A 418 -27.39 7.13 -27.05
CA THR A 418 -28.72 6.79 -27.58
C THR A 418 -29.31 7.89 -28.47
N VAL A 419 -29.12 9.17 -28.13
CA VAL A 419 -29.52 10.29 -29.00
C VAL A 419 -28.82 10.19 -30.35
N LEU A 420 -27.51 9.95 -30.36
CA LEU A 420 -26.72 9.83 -31.59
C LEU A 420 -27.12 8.59 -32.41
N GLU A 421 -27.38 7.46 -31.76
CA GLU A 421 -27.88 6.25 -32.43
C GLU A 421 -29.21 6.52 -33.14
N ARG A 422 -30.17 7.18 -32.46
CA ARG A 422 -31.47 7.52 -33.04
C ARG A 422 -31.33 8.52 -34.19
N LEU A 423 -30.49 9.53 -34.04
CA LEU A 423 -30.18 10.47 -35.11
C LEU A 423 -29.59 9.75 -36.33
N LEU A 424 -28.61 8.87 -36.10
CA LEU A 424 -28.00 8.05 -37.15
C LEU A 424 -29.05 7.17 -37.85
N THR A 425 -29.91 6.50 -37.09
CA THR A 425 -31.01 5.69 -37.65
C THR A 425 -31.90 6.53 -38.54
N VAL A 426 -32.34 7.71 -38.10
CA VAL A 426 -33.25 8.56 -38.88
C VAL A 426 -32.57 9.15 -40.13
N LEU A 427 -31.26 9.40 -40.09
CA LEU A 427 -30.50 9.81 -41.27
C LEU A 427 -30.36 8.69 -42.31
N ILE A 428 -30.21 7.44 -41.87
CA ILE A 428 -30.09 6.25 -42.74
C ILE A 428 -31.45 5.80 -43.28
N THR A 429 -32.47 5.81 -42.42
CA THR A 429 -33.81 5.34 -42.77
C THR A 429 -34.47 6.42 -43.61
N LYS A 430 -34.42 6.26 -44.94
CA LYS A 430 -35.13 7.12 -45.89
C LYS A 430 -36.55 7.39 -45.38
N SER A 431 -36.85 8.63 -45.00
CA SER A 431 -38.20 9.13 -45.21
C SER A 431 -38.39 9.19 -46.73
N PRO A 432 -39.56 8.74 -47.22
CA PRO A 432 -39.82 8.23 -48.58
C PRO A 432 -39.22 9.00 -49.75
#